data_AF-A0A956TGT3-F1
#
_entry.id   AF-A0A956TGT3-F1
#
_cell.length_a   1.000
_cell.length_b   1.000
_cell.length_c   1.000
_cell.angle_alpha   90.00
_cell.angle_beta   90.00
_cell.angle_gamma   90.00
#
_symmetry.space_group_name_H-M   'P 1'
#
loop_
_entity.id
_entity.type
_entity.pdbx_description
1 polymer ?
#
loop_
_entity_poly.entity_id
_entity_poly.type
_entity_poly.pdbx_seq_one_letter_code
_entity_poly.pdbx_strand_id
1 'polypeptide(L)'
;MVLEVLLGFAGGVAWSAVVSYRLKRKSALQLPPPPPPGPVGPGTRQAAIVLMSLPPETSAGLFSQLTPEVVHQITWCIAQLPTIDSGTRQQALDAFRAQLGSGNDLHQAIGASPRAAAAAILKLMLADEPVATTVTR
;
A
#
# COMPACT_ATOMS: atom_id res chain seq x y z
N MET A 1 -34.90 -17.92 27.31
CA MET A 1 -35.08 -17.39 28.67
C MET A 1 -34.11 -16.21 28.81
N VAL A 2 -34.64 -14.98 28.75
CA VAL A 2 -34.68 -14.00 29.88
C VAL A 2 -33.33 -13.24 29.94
N LEU A 3 -33.23 -11.91 29.90
CA LEU A 3 -34.18 -10.81 29.71
C LEU A 3 -33.37 -9.55 29.40
N GLU A 4 -34.06 -8.59 28.81
CA GLU A 4 -33.69 -7.23 28.49
C GLU A 4 -33.07 -6.42 29.64
N VAL A 5 -32.16 -5.51 29.27
CA VAL A 5 -31.93 -4.27 30.02
C VAL A 5 -32.57 -3.14 29.22
N LEU A 6 -33.67 -2.66 29.78
CA LEU A 6 -34.55 -1.60 29.34
C LEU A 6 -33.98 -0.24 29.77
N LEU A 7 -33.56 0.59 28.83
CA LEU A 7 -33.57 2.05 28.92
C LEU A 7 -33.83 2.53 27.49
N GLY A 8 -35.05 2.91 27.09
CA GLY A 8 -35.87 3.92 27.75
C GLY A 8 -35.54 5.29 27.15
N PHE A 9 -35.80 5.49 25.86
CA PHE A 9 -35.89 6.83 25.26
C PHE A 9 -37.06 6.87 24.28
N ALA A 10 -38.17 7.42 24.78
CA ALA A 10 -39.31 7.88 24.01
C ALA A 10 -38.89 9.15 23.24
N GLY A 11 -39.21 9.20 21.95
CA GLY A 11 -38.94 10.37 21.11
C GLY A 11 -38.96 10.03 19.63
N GLY A 12 -40.16 9.97 19.06
CA GLY A 12 -40.38 9.73 17.65
C GLY A 12 -39.86 10.84 16.73
N VAL A 13 -39.83 10.49 15.44
CA VAL A 13 -39.85 11.39 14.27
C VAL A 13 -38.69 12.39 14.12
N ALA A 14 -37.48 11.89 13.85
CA ALA A 14 -36.48 12.65 13.08
C ALA A 14 -35.34 11.82 12.43
N TRP A 15 -35.33 10.49 12.53
CA TRP A 15 -34.16 9.69 12.09
C TRP A 15 -34.14 9.28 10.61
N SER A 16 -35.26 9.35 9.89
CA SER A 16 -35.28 8.94 8.46
C SER A 16 -34.61 9.94 7.52
N ALA A 17 -34.65 11.25 7.81
CA ALA A 17 -34.14 12.26 6.89
C ALA A 17 -32.59 12.34 6.87
N VAL A 18 -31.94 12.12 8.01
CA VAL A 18 -30.47 12.21 8.11
C VAL A 18 -29.78 11.07 7.37
N VAL A 19 -30.37 9.87 7.33
CA VAL A 19 -29.85 8.74 6.55
C VAL A 19 -29.96 9.01 5.04
N SER A 20 -31.02 9.68 4.58
CA SER A 20 -31.22 10.01 3.17
C SER A 20 -30.20 11.03 2.62
N TYR A 21 -29.72 11.96 3.45
CA TYR A 21 -28.71 12.95 3.02
C TYR A 21 -27.33 12.35 2.71
N ARG A 22 -27.00 11.18 3.26
CA ARG A 22 -25.70 10.52 3.05
C ARG A 22 -25.62 9.73 1.74
N LEU A 23 -26.76 9.42 1.11
CA LEU A 23 -26.79 8.73 -0.18
C LEU A 23 -26.85 9.69 -1.38
N LYS A 24 -27.35 10.92 -1.21
CA LYS A 24 -27.53 11.87 -2.33
C LYS A 24 -26.25 12.64 -2.74
N ARG A 25 -25.17 12.59 -1.93
CA ARG A 25 -23.89 13.26 -2.23
C ARG A 25 -22.85 12.41 -2.97
N LYS A 26 -23.12 11.13 -3.22
CA LYS A 26 -22.13 10.22 -3.86
C LYS A 26 -22.08 10.31 -5.39
N SER A 27 -23.03 10.98 -6.04
CA SER A 27 -23.20 10.86 -7.50
C SER A 27 -22.67 12.04 -8.33
N ALA A 28 -22.29 13.17 -7.71
CA ALA A 28 -21.98 14.40 -8.46
C ALA A 28 -20.49 14.82 -8.44
N LEU A 29 -19.64 14.13 -7.69
CA LEU A 29 -18.18 14.34 -7.65
C LEU A 29 -17.43 13.01 -7.75
N GLN A 30 -18.00 12.04 -8.47
CA GLN A 30 -17.19 10.91 -8.89
C GLN A 30 -16.30 11.44 -10.02
N LEU A 31 -15.17 12.06 -9.64
CA LEU A 31 -14.04 12.21 -10.53
C LEU A 31 -13.88 10.85 -11.24
N PRO A 32 -13.65 10.83 -12.56
CA PRO A 32 -13.30 9.57 -13.20
C PRO A 32 -12.22 8.93 -12.34
N PRO A 33 -12.37 7.64 -11.97
CA PRO A 33 -11.32 6.98 -11.19
C PRO A 33 -10.00 7.31 -11.89
N PRO A 34 -8.97 7.76 -11.15
CA PRO A 34 -7.72 8.14 -11.77
C PRO A 34 -7.34 7.00 -12.71
N PRO A 35 -6.90 7.31 -13.96
CA PRO A 35 -6.56 6.26 -14.91
C PRO A 35 -5.65 5.26 -14.19
N PRO A 36 -5.93 3.95 -14.33
CA PRO A 36 -5.14 2.95 -13.63
C PRO A 36 -3.67 3.25 -13.90
N PRO A 37 -2.80 3.19 -12.88
CA PRO A 37 -1.38 3.33 -13.13
C PRO A 37 -0.98 2.28 -14.16
N GLY A 38 0.03 2.61 -14.99
CA GLY A 38 0.54 1.72 -16.02
C GLY A 38 0.90 0.32 -15.48
N PRO A 39 1.20 -0.63 -16.38
CA PRO A 39 1.48 -2.02 -16.00
C PRO A 39 2.53 -2.09 -14.87
N VAL A 40 2.18 -2.80 -13.79
CA VAL A 40 3.03 -2.95 -12.62
C VAL A 40 4.13 -3.98 -12.90
N GLY A 41 5.35 -3.51 -13.01
CA GLY A 41 6.53 -4.36 -13.23
C GLY A 41 6.98 -5.13 -11.96
N PRO A 42 7.81 -6.19 -12.10
CA PRO A 42 8.40 -6.92 -10.98
C PRO A 42 9.08 -6.03 -9.93
N GLY A 43 9.73 -4.93 -10.32
CA GLY A 43 10.37 -3.99 -9.40
C GLY A 43 9.37 -3.24 -8.53
N THR A 44 8.23 -2.84 -9.12
CA THR A 44 7.11 -2.23 -8.38
C THR A 44 6.48 -3.22 -7.40
N ARG A 45 6.38 -4.49 -7.80
CA ARG A 45 5.91 -5.56 -6.92
C ARG A 45 6.84 -5.78 -5.73
N GLN A 46 8.15 -5.81 -5.95
CA GLN A 46 9.14 -5.94 -4.87
C GLN A 46 9.06 -4.76 -3.90
N ALA A 47 8.98 -3.53 -4.42
CA ALA A 47 8.78 -2.33 -3.60
C ALA A 47 7.52 -2.41 -2.71
N ALA A 48 6.39 -2.84 -3.28
CA ALA A 48 5.15 -3.07 -2.55
C ALA A 48 5.31 -4.09 -1.41
N ILE A 49 5.96 -5.23 -1.70
CA ILE A 49 6.22 -6.28 -0.72
C ILE A 49 7.11 -5.78 0.43
N VAL A 50 8.15 -5.00 0.11
CA VAL A 50 9.04 -4.39 1.10
C VAL A 50 8.23 -3.47 2.01
N LEU A 51 7.43 -2.57 1.45
CA LEU A 51 6.62 -1.63 2.25
C LEU A 51 5.61 -2.34 3.16
N MET A 52 4.97 -3.41 2.68
CA MET A 52 4.05 -4.22 3.50
C MET A 52 4.76 -5.02 4.61
N SER A 53 6.06 -5.27 4.45
CA SER A 53 6.87 -6.01 5.43
C SER A 53 7.47 -5.10 6.50
N LEU A 54 7.42 -3.78 6.30
CA LEU A 54 7.93 -2.79 7.25
C LEU A 54 6.82 -2.35 8.22
N PRO A 55 7.18 -1.96 9.46
CA PRO A 55 6.25 -1.30 10.36
C PRO A 55 5.64 -0.04 9.73
N PRO A 56 4.37 0.28 10.03
CA PRO A 56 3.66 1.41 9.42
C PRO A 56 4.34 2.76 9.70
N GLU A 57 5.01 2.90 10.84
CA GLU A 57 5.75 4.12 11.21
C GLU A 57 6.94 4.34 10.28
N THR A 58 7.66 3.26 9.95
CA THR A 58 8.82 3.29 9.05
C THR A 58 8.40 3.53 7.61
N SER A 59 7.34 2.85 7.16
CA SER A 59 6.84 3.02 5.78
C SER A 59 6.22 4.41 5.56
N ALA A 60 5.57 5.02 6.56
CA ALA A 60 5.07 6.40 6.46
C ALA A 60 6.18 7.42 6.18
N GLY A 61 7.34 7.25 6.83
CA GLY A 61 8.53 8.07 6.56
C GLY A 61 9.03 7.92 5.11
N LEU A 62 8.93 6.72 4.54
CA LEU A 62 9.28 6.44 3.15
C LEU A 62 8.27 7.04 2.17
N PHE A 63 6.97 6.85 2.40
CA PHE A 63 5.92 7.43 1.56
C PHE A 63 6.02 8.96 1.46
N SER A 64 6.43 9.63 2.54
CA SER A 64 6.63 11.09 2.57
C SER A 64 7.76 11.57 1.64
N GLN A 65 8.66 10.68 1.20
CA GLN A 65 9.77 10.99 0.29
C GLN A 65 9.47 10.59 -1.16
N LEU A 66 8.38 9.87 -1.42
CA LEU A 66 8.00 9.39 -2.74
C LEU A 66 7.04 10.38 -3.42
N THR A 67 7.04 10.42 -4.74
CA THR A 67 6.07 11.25 -5.50
C THR A 67 4.69 10.60 -5.47
N PRO A 68 3.60 11.37 -5.55
CA PRO A 68 2.24 10.82 -5.51
C PRO A 68 1.98 9.77 -6.60
N GLU A 69 2.63 9.87 -7.76
CA GLU A 69 2.54 8.88 -8.84
C GLU A 69 3.11 7.52 -8.41
N VAL A 70 4.28 7.53 -7.77
CA VAL A 70 4.93 6.32 -7.26
C VAL A 70 4.13 5.71 -6.12
N VAL A 71 3.62 6.54 -5.20
CA VAL A 71 2.74 6.08 -4.12
C VAL A 71 1.48 5.43 -4.68
N HIS A 72 0.87 6.02 -5.71
CA HIS A 72 -0.31 5.45 -6.36
C HIS A 72 0.01 4.12 -7.05
N GLN A 73 1.14 4.01 -7.77
CA GLN A 73 1.60 2.76 -8.38
C GLN A 73 1.80 1.65 -7.35
N ILE A 74 2.48 1.96 -6.25
CA ILE A 74 2.75 0.97 -5.18
C ILE A 74 1.45 0.58 -4.49
N THR A 75 0.59 1.54 -4.15
CA THR A 75 -0.72 1.28 -3.51
C THR A 75 -1.61 0.43 -4.41
N TRP A 76 -1.64 0.72 -5.71
CA TRP A 76 -2.37 -0.07 -6.69
C TRP A 76 -1.80 -1.49 -6.79
N CYS A 77 -0.49 -1.63 -6.81
CA CYS A 77 0.16 -2.94 -6.80
C CYS A 77 -0.20 -3.73 -5.53
N ILE A 78 -0.16 -3.10 -4.35
CA ILE A 78 -0.58 -3.71 -3.07
C ILE A 78 -2.02 -4.24 -3.14
N ALA A 79 -2.93 -3.48 -3.75
CA ALA A 79 -4.33 -3.89 -3.90
C ALA A 79 -4.52 -5.11 -4.82
N GLN A 80 -3.57 -5.35 -5.74
CA GLN A 80 -3.61 -6.46 -6.69
C GLN A 80 -2.73 -7.65 -6.28
N LEU A 81 -1.96 -7.53 -5.19
CA LEU A 81 -1.03 -8.56 -4.77
C LEU A 81 -1.79 -9.81 -4.29
N PRO A 82 -1.55 -10.99 -4.88
CA PRO A 82 -2.03 -12.24 -4.33
C PRO A 82 -1.29 -12.56 -3.02
N THR A 83 -1.71 -13.60 -2.30
CA THR A 83 -1.01 -14.07 -1.09
C THR A 83 0.48 -14.28 -1.39
N ILE A 84 1.34 -13.58 -0.65
CA ILE A 84 2.79 -13.59 -0.83
C ILE A 84 3.39 -14.73 -0.02
N ASP A 85 4.13 -15.63 -0.67
CA ASP A 85 4.89 -16.66 0.03
C ASP A 85 6.11 -16.06 0.76
N SER A 86 6.54 -16.72 1.84
CA SER A 86 7.71 -16.36 2.63
C SER A 86 9.00 -16.18 1.79
N GLY A 87 9.22 -17.02 0.76
CA GLY A 87 10.40 -16.92 -0.10
C GLY A 87 10.41 -15.64 -0.94
N THR A 88 9.28 -15.27 -1.53
CA THR A 88 9.15 -14.03 -2.32
C THR A 88 9.30 -12.78 -1.45
N ARG A 89 8.77 -12.82 -0.22
CA ARG A 89 9.00 -11.76 0.77
C ARG A 89 10.48 -11.56 1.06
N GLN A 90 11.19 -12.67 1.31
CA GLN A 90 12.61 -12.61 1.65
C GLN A 90 13.45 -12.08 0.48
N GLN A 91 13.18 -12.55 -0.75
CA GLN A 91 13.83 -12.02 -1.96
C GLN A 91 13.65 -10.52 -2.12
N ALA A 92 12.44 -9.99 -1.88
CA ALA A 92 12.19 -8.56 -1.96
C ALA A 92 12.97 -7.76 -0.90
N LEU A 93 13.07 -8.28 0.33
CA LEU A 93 13.85 -7.68 1.41
C LEU A 93 15.36 -7.72 1.13
N ASP A 94 15.86 -8.82 0.59
CA ASP A 94 17.28 -8.96 0.22
C ASP A 94 17.66 -8.06 -0.95
N ALA A 95 16.79 -7.96 -1.97
CA ALA A 95 16.96 -6.98 -3.05
C ALA A 95 16.97 -5.55 -2.51
N PHE A 96 16.11 -5.23 -1.53
CA PHE A 96 16.11 -3.90 -0.92
C PHE A 96 17.38 -3.62 -0.11
N ARG A 97 17.90 -4.61 0.63
CA ARG A 97 19.19 -4.50 1.36
C ARG A 97 20.36 -4.26 0.44
N ALA A 98 20.43 -4.99 -0.68
CA ALA A 98 21.46 -4.79 -1.70
C ALA A 98 21.46 -3.35 -2.23
N GLN A 99 20.29 -2.72 -2.33
CA GLN A 99 20.12 -1.38 -2.90
C GLN A 99 20.47 -0.29 -1.87
N LEU A 100 20.27 -0.58 -0.58
CA LEU A 100 20.72 0.24 0.54
C LEU A 100 22.22 0.10 0.82
N GLY A 101 22.85 -1.01 0.41
CA GLY A 101 24.24 -1.33 0.75
C GLY A 101 24.44 -1.62 2.25
N SER A 102 23.38 -1.94 2.99
CA SER A 102 23.44 -2.19 4.43
C SER A 102 23.48 -3.70 4.71
N GLY A 103 24.51 -4.15 5.42
CA GLY A 103 24.68 -5.55 5.82
C GLY A 103 23.84 -5.97 7.04
N ASN A 104 23.21 -5.03 7.76
CA ASN A 104 22.39 -5.32 8.94
C ASN A 104 21.18 -4.36 9.11
N ASP A 105 20.28 -4.74 10.03
CA ASP A 105 19.03 -4.11 10.49
C ASP A 105 18.39 -3.06 9.57
N LEU A 106 17.46 -3.53 8.72
CA LEU A 106 16.66 -2.72 7.80
C LEU A 106 15.96 -1.55 8.49
N HIS A 107 15.38 -1.80 9.66
CA HIS A 107 14.62 -0.78 10.39
C HIS A 107 15.52 0.39 10.82
N GLN A 108 16.73 0.09 11.30
CA GLN A 108 17.70 1.11 11.70
C GLN A 108 18.23 1.88 10.49
N ALA A 109 18.56 1.18 9.40
CA ALA A 109 19.07 1.80 8.17
C ALA A 109 18.07 2.80 7.56
N ILE A 110 16.77 2.45 7.57
CA ILE A 110 15.71 3.33 7.10
C ILE A 110 15.53 4.52 8.03
N GLY A 111 15.52 4.31 9.35
CA GLY A 111 15.39 5.38 10.33
C GLY A 111 16.54 6.38 10.29
N ALA A 112 17.77 5.91 10.07
CA ALA A 112 18.95 6.77 9.94
C ALA A 112 18.93 7.62 8.66
N SER A 113 18.34 7.10 7.57
CA SER A 113 18.35 7.77 6.27
C SER A 113 17.10 7.48 5.43
N PRO A 114 15.93 8.08 5.77
CA PRO A 114 14.67 7.81 5.07
C PRO A 114 14.73 8.18 3.58
N ARG A 115 15.53 9.21 3.23
CA ARG A 115 15.78 9.59 1.83
C ARG A 115 16.57 8.54 1.04
N ALA A 116 17.57 7.92 1.66
CA ALA A 116 18.36 6.87 1.01
C ALA A 116 17.51 5.60 0.79
N ALA A 117 16.67 5.27 1.77
CA ALA A 117 15.72 4.18 1.66
C ALA A 117 14.63 4.43 0.60
N ALA A 118 14.11 5.65 0.48
CA ALA A 118 13.20 6.01 -0.61
C ALA A 118 13.89 5.91 -1.99
N ALA A 119 15.15 6.36 -2.09
CA ALA A 119 15.94 6.19 -3.31
C ALA A 119 16.18 4.70 -3.65
N ALA A 120 16.35 3.84 -2.65
CA ALA A 120 16.45 2.39 -2.85
C ALA A 120 15.13 1.78 -3.37
N ILE A 121 13.98 2.24 -2.90
CA ILE A 121 12.67 1.86 -3.46
C ILE A 121 12.57 2.25 -4.94
N LEU A 122 12.94 3.48 -5.28
CA LEU A 122 12.93 3.94 -6.68
C LEU A 122 13.90 3.11 -7.54
N LYS A 123 15.07 2.76 -7.02
CA LYS A 123 16.01 1.86 -7.71
C LYS A 123 15.44 0.47 -7.93
N LEU A 124 14.69 -0.09 -6.98
CA LEU A 124 13.97 -1.35 -7.18
C LEU A 124 12.94 -1.25 -8.29
N MET A 125 12.20 -0.15 -8.35
CA MET A 125 11.21 0.10 -9.42
C MET A 125 11.84 0.34 -10.78
N LEU A 126 13.05 0.91 -10.82
CA LEU A 126 13.83 1.13 -12.05
C LEU A 126 14.60 -0.11 -12.51
N ALA A 127 14.85 -1.06 -11.62
CA ALA A 127 15.50 -2.34 -11.94
C ALA A 127 14.59 -3.30 -12.73
N ASP A 128 13.46 -2.80 -13.23
CA ASP A 128 12.51 -3.48 -14.12
C ASP A 128 13.12 -3.64 -15.53
N GLU A 129 14.21 -4.39 -15.63
CA GLU A 129 14.51 -5.10 -16.88
C GLU A 129 13.47 -6.21 -17.01
N PRO A 130 12.89 -6.42 -18.21
CA PRO A 130 11.94 -7.48 -18.42
C PRO A 130 12.65 -8.79 -18.09
N VAL A 131 12.23 -9.45 -17.01
CA VAL A 131 12.37 -10.91 -16.90
C VAL A 131 11.55 -11.43 -18.07
N ALA A 132 12.22 -11.56 -19.21
CA ALA A 132 11.74 -12.30 -20.35
C ALA A 132 11.32 -13.64 -19.77
N THR A 133 10.02 -13.85 -19.74
CA THR A 133 9.41 -15.14 -19.50
C THR A 133 9.94 -16.06 -20.58
N THR A 134 11.10 -16.68 -20.35
CA THR A 134 11.52 -17.86 -21.07
C THR A 134 10.70 -19.01 -20.48
N VAL A 135 9.40 -18.99 -20.79
CA VAL A 135 8.58 -20.18 -20.83
C VAL A 135 9.08 -20.93 -22.07
N THR A 136 10.13 -21.74 -21.90
CA THR A 136 10.49 -22.72 -22.91
C THR A 136 9.45 -23.82 -22.84
N ARG A 137 8.71 -23.90 -23.96
CA ARG A 137 7.72 -24.90 -24.33
C ARG A 137 8.19 -26.34 -24.14
#